data_AF-A0A6P0WT85-F1
#
_entry.id   AF-A0A6P0WT85-F1
#
_cell.length_a   1.000
_cell.length_b   1.000
_cell.length_c   1.000
_cell.angle_alpha   90.00
_cell.angle_beta   90.00
_cell.angle_gamma   90.00
#
_symmetry.space_group_name_H-M   'P 1'
#
loop_
_entity.id
_entity.type
_entity.pdbx_description
1 polymer ?
#
loop_
_entity_poly.entity_id
_entity_poly.type
_entity_poly.pdbx_seq_one_letter_code
_entity_poly.pdbx_strand_id
1 'polypeptide(L)' 'MSSLSNIRHQIRQLTFAEQLRLLEDLVIVVCQQAKAQPKRSILELKGLGKEVWQGIDAQAYVDQERESWNG' A
#
# COMPACT_ATOMS: atom_id res chain seq x y z
N MET A 1 4.73 28.14 15.98
CA MET A 1 3.80 27.37 15.12
C MET A 1 3.71 28.00 13.73
N SER A 2 4.84 28.26 13.05
CA SER A 2 4.89 29.27 11.97
C SER A 2 5.62 28.83 10.69
N SER A 3 6.01 27.57 10.58
CA SER A 3 6.81 27.10 9.43
C SER A 3 5.98 27.06 8.13
N LEU A 4 4.75 26.54 8.22
CA LEU A 4 3.89 26.30 7.05
C LEU A 4 3.36 27.60 6.44
N SER A 5 3.06 28.60 7.27
CA SER A 5 2.68 29.94 6.81
C SER A 5 3.83 30.67 6.13
N ASN A 6 5.07 30.47 6.59
CA ASN A 6 6.26 31.06 5.98
C ASN A 6 6.55 30.43 4.60
N ILE A 7 6.50 29.11 4.50
CA ILE A 7 6.65 28.37 3.23
C ILE A 7 5.59 28.83 2.22
N ARG A 8 4.33 28.99 2.64
CA ARG A 8 3.27 29.47 1.76
C ARG A 8 3.51 30.90 1.27
N HIS A 9 4.10 31.75 2.11
CA HIS A 9 4.49 33.09 1.70
C HIS A 9 5.59 33.05 0.64
N GLN A 10 6.63 32.22 0.85
CA GLN A 10 7.74 32.07 -0.09
C GLN A 10 7.28 31.52 -1.45
N ILE A 11 6.39 30.51 -1.47
CA ILE A 11 5.84 29.96 -2.71
C ILE A 11 5.07 31.03 -3.51
N ARG A 12 4.37 31.95 -2.83
CA ARG A 12 3.64 33.04 -3.49
C ARG A 12 4.56 34.09 -4.13
N GLN A 13 5.82 34.19 -3.70
CA GLN A 13 6.80 35.10 -4.30
C GLN A 13 7.45 34.53 -5.57
N LEU A 14 7.29 33.22 -5.83
CA LEU A 14 7.82 32.57 -7.02
C LEU A 14 7.02 32.96 -8.28
N THR A 15 7.69 32.93 -9.42
CA THR A 15 7.03 33.04 -10.72
C THR A 15 6.13 31.84 -10.98
N PHE A 16 5.17 31.98 -11.90
CA PHE A 16 4.27 30.88 -12.27
C PHE A 16 5.01 29.61 -12.74
N ALA A 17 6.09 29.77 -13.51
CA ALA A 17 6.91 28.67 -13.97
C ALA A 17 7.63 27.94 -12.82
N GLU A 18 8.17 28.69 -11.84
CA GLU A 18 8.81 28.12 -10.66
C GLU A 18 7.80 27.42 -9.74
N GLN A 19 6.59 27.96 -9.60
CA GLN A 19 5.51 27.32 -8.85
C GLN A 19 5.12 25.98 -9.47
N LEU A 20 4.99 25.92 -10.80
CA LEU A 20 4.70 24.67 -11.51
C LEU A 20 5.80 23.64 -11.32
N ARG A 21 7.06 24.04 -11.47
CA ARG A 21 8.21 23.14 -11.27
C ARG A 21 8.28 22.60 -9.85
N LEU A 22 8.05 23.45 -8.85
CA LEU A 22 8.02 23.05 -7.45
C LEU A 22 6.87 22.06 -7.17
N LEU A 23 5.71 22.25 -7.82
CA LEU A 23 4.59 21.33 -7.71
C LEU A 23 4.95 19.95 -8.27
N GLU A 24 5.57 19.89 -9.45
CA GLU A 24 6.03 18.64 -10.05
C GLU A 24 7.01 17.89 -9.13
N ASP A 25 8.01 18.59 -8.59
CA ASP A 25 8.99 18.02 -7.67
C ASP A 25 8.33 17.51 -6.37
N LEU A 26 7.39 18.26 -5.81
CA LEU A 26 6.63 17.85 -4.62
C LEU A 26 5.77 16.61 -4.87
N VAL A 27 5.12 16.53 -6.04
CA VAL A 27 4.33 15.35 -6.43
C VAL A 27 5.23 14.11 -6.49
N ILE A 28 6.44 14.22 -7.04
CA ILE A 28 7.40 13.11 -7.09
C ILE A 28 7.77 12.63 -5.68
N VAL A 29 8.12 13.56 -4.78
CA VAL A 29 8.51 13.24 -3.40
C VAL A 29 7.37 12.58 -2.62
N VAL A 30 6.16 13.14 -2.69
CA VAL A 30 4.98 12.58 -2.00
C VAL A 30 4.64 11.20 -2.55
N CYS A 31 4.67 11.02 -3.87
CA CYS A 31 4.43 9.71 -4.49
C CYS A 31 5.49 8.66 -4.10
N GLN A 32 6.76 9.05 -3.99
CA GLN A 32 7.83 8.15 -3.54
C GLN A 32 7.65 7.74 -2.08
N GLN A 33 7.26 8.67 -1.20
CA GLN A 33 6.93 8.36 0.19
C GLN A 33 5.71 7.45 0.31
N ALA A 34 4.70 7.64 -0.53
CA ALA A 34 3.54 6.75 -0.59
C ALA A 34 3.90 5.33 -1.08
N LYS A 35 4.81 5.23 -2.07
CA LYS A 35 5.35 3.95 -2.57
C LYS A 35 6.32 3.26 -1.61
N ALA A 36 6.81 3.98 -0.60
CA ALA A 36 7.67 3.41 0.45
C ALA A 36 6.88 2.54 1.45
N GLN A 37 5.56 2.36 1.28
CA GLN A 37 4.89 1.25 1.94
C GLN A 37 5.59 -0.05 1.55
N PRO A 38 6.07 -0.83 2.52
CA PRO A 38 6.86 -2.02 2.24
C PRO A 38 6.05 -2.95 1.35
N LYS A 39 6.70 -3.53 0.33
CA LYS A 39 6.13 -4.65 -0.42
C LYS A 39 5.73 -5.71 0.61
N ARG A 40 4.43 -5.84 0.87
CA ARG A 40 3.90 -6.78 1.83
C ARG A 40 4.31 -8.18 1.38
N SER A 41 4.91 -8.94 2.28
CA SER A 41 5.22 -10.33 1.99
C SER A 41 3.96 -11.15 2.15
N ILE A 42 3.67 -12.06 1.21
CA ILE A 42 2.58 -13.03 1.39
C ILE A 42 2.78 -13.89 2.66
N LEU A 43 4.02 -13.98 3.16
CA LEU A 43 4.37 -14.66 4.40
C LEU A 43 3.79 -13.97 5.65
N GLU A 44 3.35 -12.72 5.55
CA GLU A 44 2.62 -12.03 6.63
C GLU A 44 1.28 -12.72 6.94
N LEU A 45 0.74 -13.49 5.98
CA LEU A 45 -0.47 -14.28 6.16
C LEU A 45 -0.21 -15.69 6.72
N LYS A 46 1.06 -16.07 6.94
CA LYS A 46 1.42 -17.41 7.40
C LYS A 46 0.76 -17.71 8.75
N GLY A 47 -0.02 -18.78 8.80
CA GLY A 47 -0.70 -19.23 10.01
C GLY A 47 -2.06 -18.59 10.25
N LEU A 48 -2.48 -17.61 9.45
CA LEU A 48 -3.86 -17.15 9.46
C LEU A 48 -4.79 -18.32 9.10
N GLY A 49 -5.82 -18.53 9.94
CA GLY A 49 -6.79 -19.61 9.76
C GLY A 49 -6.34 -20.99 10.24
N LYS A 50 -5.13 -21.16 10.80
CA LYS A 50 -4.66 -22.47 11.30
C LYS A 50 -5.64 -23.13 12.28
N GLU A 51 -6.25 -22.34 13.17
CA GLU A 51 -7.22 -22.83 14.15
C GLU A 51 -8.53 -23.29 13.51
N VAL A 52 -8.94 -22.66 12.40
CA VAL A 52 -10.12 -23.07 11.62
C VAL A 52 -9.90 -24.44 10.97
N TRP A 53 -8.66 -24.72 10.57
CA TRP A 53 -8.25 -26.00 9.98
C TRP A 53 -7.82 -27.04 11.02
N GLN A 54 -7.95 -26.75 12.33
CA GLN A 54 -7.52 -27.68 13.36
C GLN A 54 -8.41 -28.93 13.37
N GLY A 55 -7.78 -30.10 13.21
CA GLY A 55 -8.50 -31.38 13.16
C GLY A 55 -9.17 -31.65 11.81
N ILE A 56 -9.02 -30.75 10.82
CA ILE A 56 -9.47 -30.97 9.45
C ILE A 56 -8.26 -31.44 8.63
N ASP A 57 -8.41 -32.58 7.97
CA ASP A 57 -7.44 -32.99 6.95
C ASP A 57 -7.62 -32.10 5.73
N ALA A 58 -6.72 -31.14 5.57
CA ALA A 58 -6.77 -30.16 4.49
C ALA A 58 -6.71 -30.81 3.10
N GLN A 59 -6.00 -31.95 2.97
CA GLN A 59 -5.88 -32.63 1.68
C GLN A 59 -7.19 -33.34 1.33
N ALA A 60 -7.76 -34.09 2.28
CA ALA A 60 -9.04 -34.75 2.10
C ALA A 60 -10.17 -33.75 1.78
N TYR A 61 -10.20 -32.60 2.47
CA TYR A 61 -11.18 -31.54 2.21
C TYR A 61 -11.06 -30.99 0.77
N VAL A 62 -9.84 -30.71 0.31
CA VAL A 62 -9.61 -30.20 -1.05
C VAL A 62 -9.99 -31.23 -2.11
N ASP A 63 -9.70 -32.50 -1.87
CA ASP A 63 -10.05 -33.56 -2.81
C ASP A 63 -11.57 -33.74 -2.93
N GLN A 64 -12.31 -33.68 -1.81
CA GLN A 64 -13.77 -33.67 -1.80
C GLN A 64 -14.36 -32.48 -2.57
N GLU A 65 -13.81 -31.27 -2.38
CA GLU A 65 -14.26 -30.08 -3.11
C GLU A 65 -13.95 -30.17 -4.62
N ARG A 66 -12.85 -30.81 -5.02
CA ARG A 66 -12.54 -31.05 -6.43
C ARG A 66 -13.48 -32.05 -7.07
N GLU A 67 -13.77 -33.13 -6.35
CA GLU A 67 -14.72 -34.15 -6.79
C GLU A 67 -16.14 -33.57 -6.94
N SER A 68 -16.54 -32.65 -6.07
CA SER A 68 -17.86 -32.00 -6.14
C SER A 68 -17.99 -30.99 -7.28
N TRP A 69 -16.87 -30.56 -7.88
CA TRP A 69 -16.82 -29.63 -9.02
C TRP A 69 -16.54 -30.34 -10.36
N ASN A 70 -16.42 -31.67 -10.36
CA ASN A 70 -16.47 -32.44 -11.60
C ASN A 70 -17.89 -32.29 -12.19
N GLY A 71 -18.02 -31.34 -13.13
CA GLY A 71 -19.29 -30.87 -13.70
C GLY A 71 -20.09 -31.92 -14.46
#